data_AF-A0A1I2H1C2-F1
#
_entry.id   AF-A0A1I2H1C2-F1
#
_cell.length_a   1.000
_cell.length_b   1.000
_cell.length_c   1.000
_cell.angle_alpha   90.00
_cell.angle_beta   90.00
_cell.angle_gamma   90.00
#
_symmetry.space_group_name_H-M   'P 1'
#
loop_
_entity.id
_entity.type
_entity.pdbx_description
1 polymer ?
#
loop_
_entity_poly.entity_id
_entity_poly.type
_entity_poly.pdbx_seq_one_letter_code
_entity_poly.pdbx_strand_id
1 'polypeptide(L)'
;MVRSFFMLLWASLYFLFGALAQSDKPGFKITTWTKPAECQGRGSNFEIGYVFSPLGKEVEIALYLQLEDGSWAVKKYLTKSFGYFKIDARSCQYTGNHYGFAKYTDDKESRFPTEEAVRQQHEASDQTPQFRIYEQIENPDCKGVRLETGYVYSPKGTKVAIVLSLERLDGSWTKKHYTFFGTGIMDLALQDCNFTGNFKAEVKYIE
;
A
#
# COMPACT_ATOMS: atom_id res chain seq x y z
N MET A 1 10.73 -23.68 -56.84
CA MET A 1 10.44 -23.52 -55.40
C MET A 1 10.85 -22.11 -54.96
N VAL A 2 10.04 -21.08 -55.24
CA VAL A 2 10.09 -19.78 -54.52
C VAL A 2 8.71 -19.14 -54.73
N ARG A 3 7.78 -19.38 -53.82
CA ARG A 3 6.53 -18.62 -53.70
C ARG A 3 6.13 -18.68 -52.23
N SER A 4 5.62 -17.56 -51.72
CA SER A 4 5.00 -17.41 -50.40
C SER A 4 5.94 -17.14 -49.23
N PHE A 5 6.51 -15.93 -49.19
CA PHE A 5 7.04 -15.34 -47.95
C PHE A 5 6.80 -13.82 -47.94
N PHE A 6 5.58 -13.39 -48.24
CA PHE A 6 5.23 -11.97 -48.30
C PHE A 6 3.76 -11.75 -47.91
N MET A 7 3.33 -12.25 -46.75
CA MET A 7 1.97 -11.98 -46.25
C MET A 7 1.74 -12.28 -44.75
N LEU A 8 2.71 -12.01 -43.88
CA LEU A 8 2.53 -12.25 -42.42
C LEU A 8 3.11 -11.13 -41.53
N LEU A 9 3.40 -9.96 -42.08
CA LEU A 9 4.04 -8.85 -41.33
C LEU A 9 3.18 -7.58 -41.23
N TRP A 10 1.90 -7.65 -41.62
CA TRP A 10 0.96 -6.52 -41.55
C TRP A 10 -0.26 -6.77 -40.64
N ALA A 11 -0.30 -7.89 -39.92
CA ALA A 11 -1.37 -8.20 -38.96
C ALA A 11 -0.96 -8.05 -37.49
N SER A 12 0.31 -7.73 -37.19
CA SER A 12 0.81 -7.57 -35.81
C SER A 12 0.87 -6.12 -35.32
N LEU A 13 0.54 -5.12 -36.17
CA LEU A 13 0.58 -3.71 -35.78
C LEU A 13 -0.75 -3.13 -35.26
N TYR A 14 -1.83 -3.91 -35.23
CA TYR A 14 -3.16 -3.44 -34.79
C TYR A 14 -3.59 -3.90 -33.39
N PHE A 15 -2.73 -4.62 -32.64
CA PHE A 15 -3.11 -5.23 -31.36
C PHE A 15 -2.29 -4.76 -30.14
N LEU A 16 -1.62 -3.60 -30.21
CA LEU A 16 -0.89 -3.04 -29.05
C LEU A 16 -1.35 -1.64 -28.60
N PHE A 17 -2.45 -1.12 -29.16
CA PHE A 17 -3.22 -0.04 -28.55
C PHE A 17 -4.55 -0.57 -28.03
N GLY A 18 -4.49 -1.66 -27.26
CA GLY A 18 -5.58 -2.08 -26.39
C GLY A 18 -5.77 -1.03 -25.31
N ALA A 19 -6.64 -0.06 -25.59
CA ALA A 19 -7.38 0.75 -24.65
C ALA A 19 -6.67 1.04 -23.30
N LEU A 20 -5.89 2.11 -23.27
CA LEU A 20 -6.03 3.03 -22.13
C LEU A 20 -7.45 3.61 -22.25
N ALA A 21 -8.45 2.83 -21.84
CA ALA A 21 -9.76 3.38 -21.52
C ALA A 21 -9.49 4.32 -20.34
N GLN A 22 -9.32 5.61 -20.66
CA GLN A 22 -9.20 6.65 -19.67
C GLN A 22 -10.52 6.64 -18.92
N SER A 23 -10.54 5.96 -17.76
CA SER A 23 -11.73 5.82 -16.95
C SER A 23 -12.18 7.20 -16.53
N ASP A 24 -13.38 7.61 -16.96
CA ASP A 24 -13.97 8.89 -16.56
C ASP A 24 -14.28 8.95 -15.05
N LYS A 25 -14.24 7.80 -14.36
CA LYS A 25 -14.52 7.70 -12.92
C LYS A 25 -13.39 8.29 -12.08
N PRO A 26 -13.71 9.04 -11.02
CA PRO A 26 -12.69 9.56 -10.13
C PRO A 26 -12.06 8.43 -9.32
N GLY A 27 -10.80 8.62 -8.92
CA GLY A 27 -10.04 7.71 -8.08
C GLY A 27 -9.56 8.41 -6.82
N PHE A 28 -9.31 7.63 -5.77
CA PHE A 28 -8.78 8.13 -4.52
C PHE A 28 -7.78 7.13 -3.94
N LYS A 29 -6.69 7.64 -3.36
CA LYS A 29 -5.72 6.85 -2.61
C LYS A 29 -5.17 7.65 -1.44
N ILE A 30 -4.82 6.97 -0.37
CA ILE A 30 -3.98 7.54 0.69
C ILE A 30 -2.55 7.64 0.16
N THR A 31 -1.89 8.76 0.43
CA THR A 31 -0.49 8.97 0.04
C THR A 31 0.43 9.12 1.25
N THR A 32 -0.10 9.54 2.39
CA THR A 32 0.69 9.72 3.60
C THR A 32 -0.10 9.26 4.81
N TRP A 33 0.49 8.35 5.58
CA TRP A 33 -0.01 7.95 6.88
C TRP A 33 1.13 7.50 7.78
N THR A 34 0.93 7.65 9.09
CA THR A 34 1.95 7.41 10.11
C THR A 34 1.35 6.66 11.31
N LYS A 35 2.22 6.12 12.16
CA LYS A 35 1.81 5.62 13.49
C LYS A 35 1.79 6.80 14.46
N PRO A 36 0.67 7.07 15.17
CA PRO A 36 0.63 8.14 16.16
C PRO A 36 1.55 7.82 17.34
N ALA A 37 2.39 8.78 17.74
CA ALA A 37 3.41 8.58 18.77
C ALA A 37 2.83 8.17 20.14
N GLU A 38 1.65 8.69 20.49
CA GLU A 38 0.93 8.40 21.72
C GLU A 38 0.31 6.98 21.77
N CYS A 39 0.22 6.29 20.64
CA CYS A 39 -0.41 4.97 20.56
C CYS A 39 0.56 3.81 20.77
N GLN A 40 1.79 4.05 21.27
CA GLN A 40 2.78 3.01 21.61
C GLN A 40 3.04 2.02 20.45
N GLY A 41 3.12 2.52 19.21
CA GLY A 41 3.33 1.71 18.00
C GLY A 41 2.06 1.08 17.40
N ARG A 42 0.90 1.29 18.01
CA ARG A 42 -0.44 0.95 17.47
C ARG A 42 -1.05 2.14 16.75
N GLY A 43 -2.30 1.98 16.30
CA GLY A 43 -3.05 3.05 15.66
C GLY A 43 -2.59 3.37 14.25
N SER A 44 -3.25 4.37 13.65
CA SER A 44 -2.86 4.99 12.39
C SER A 44 -3.37 6.43 12.34
N ASN A 45 -2.58 7.31 11.73
CA ASN A 45 -2.92 8.67 11.37
C ASN A 45 -2.86 8.80 9.84
N PHE A 46 -4.01 8.90 9.18
CA PHE A 46 -4.09 9.14 7.74
C PHE A 46 -4.10 10.65 7.50
N GLU A 47 -3.07 11.17 6.85
CA GLU A 47 -2.79 12.61 6.80
C GLU A 47 -3.12 13.23 5.45
N ILE A 48 -2.76 12.54 4.37
CA ILE A 48 -2.89 13.07 3.01
C ILE A 48 -3.51 12.02 2.11
N GLY A 49 -4.54 12.47 1.39
CA GLY A 49 -5.16 11.75 0.29
C GLY A 49 -4.90 12.44 -1.04
N TYR A 50 -4.92 11.66 -2.11
CA TYR A 50 -4.87 12.16 -3.47
C TYR A 50 -6.12 11.75 -4.23
N VAL A 51 -6.74 12.72 -4.89
CA VAL A 51 -7.92 12.50 -5.74
C VAL A 51 -7.56 12.74 -7.19
N PHE A 52 -7.86 11.73 -7.99
CA PHE A 52 -7.85 11.82 -9.45
C PHE A 52 -9.28 12.08 -9.92
N SER A 53 -9.52 13.21 -10.60
CA SER A 53 -10.83 13.62 -11.11
C SER A 53 -10.68 14.07 -12.57
N PRO A 54 -10.80 13.16 -13.55
CA PRO A 54 -10.65 13.47 -14.98
C PRO A 54 -11.52 14.62 -15.47
N LEU A 55 -12.75 14.70 -14.94
CA LEU A 55 -13.74 15.68 -15.37
C LEU A 55 -13.65 17.01 -14.61
N GLY A 56 -12.75 17.13 -13.64
CA GLY A 56 -12.62 18.33 -12.79
C GLY A 56 -13.87 18.65 -11.96
N LYS A 57 -14.79 17.68 -11.82
CA LYS A 57 -16.01 17.82 -11.03
C LYS A 57 -15.73 17.55 -9.55
N GLU A 58 -16.68 17.98 -8.72
CA GLU A 58 -16.68 17.68 -7.29
C GLU A 58 -16.83 16.17 -7.04
N VAL A 59 -16.02 15.67 -6.12
CA VAL A 59 -15.90 14.25 -5.79
C VAL A 59 -16.24 14.04 -4.32
N GLU A 60 -17.17 13.12 -4.08
CA GLU A 60 -17.41 12.53 -2.76
C GLU A 60 -16.47 11.33 -2.60
N ILE A 61 -15.89 11.19 -1.41
CA ILE A 61 -14.95 10.11 -1.07
C ILE A 61 -15.48 9.39 0.16
N ALA A 62 -15.45 8.06 0.14
CA ALA A 62 -15.66 7.23 1.31
C ALA A 62 -14.36 6.48 1.63
N LEU A 63 -13.80 6.77 2.81
CA LEU A 63 -12.61 6.12 3.36
C LEU A 63 -13.05 5.18 4.47
N TYR A 64 -12.87 3.88 4.24
CA TYR A 64 -13.14 2.82 5.20
C TYR A 64 -11.85 2.48 5.91
N LEU A 65 -11.89 2.44 7.24
CA LEU A 65 -10.75 2.26 8.12
C LEU A 65 -11.02 1.06 9.03
N GLN A 66 -10.18 0.04 8.97
CA GLN A 66 -10.34 -1.13 9.83
C GLN A 66 -9.97 -0.78 11.27
N LEU A 67 -10.82 -1.20 12.19
CA LEU A 67 -10.61 -1.14 13.63
C LEU A 67 -9.99 -2.44 14.14
N GLU A 68 -9.34 -2.38 15.29
CA GLU A 68 -8.68 -3.54 15.91
C GLU A 68 -9.63 -4.70 16.25
N ASP A 69 -10.92 -4.43 16.43
CA ASP A 69 -11.95 -5.45 16.64
C ASP A 69 -12.42 -6.13 15.33
N GLY A 70 -11.85 -5.73 14.18
CA GLY A 70 -12.18 -6.22 12.85
C GLY A 70 -13.33 -5.49 12.17
N SER A 71 -14.02 -4.58 12.87
CA SER A 71 -15.04 -3.73 12.27
C SER A 71 -14.43 -2.63 11.41
N TRP A 72 -15.27 -1.92 10.65
CA TRP A 72 -14.83 -0.87 9.72
C TRP A 72 -15.56 0.43 10.02
N ALA A 73 -14.80 1.50 10.22
CA ALA A 73 -15.33 2.85 10.33
C ALA A 73 -15.30 3.54 8.97
N VAL A 74 -16.37 4.21 8.56
CA VAL A 74 -16.39 5.04 7.35
C VAL A 74 -16.24 6.52 7.68
N LYS A 75 -15.33 7.19 6.98
CA LYS A 75 -15.23 8.66 6.94
C LYS A 75 -15.50 9.16 5.53
N LYS A 76 -16.34 10.19 5.42
CA LYS A 76 -16.66 10.81 4.13
C LYS A 76 -15.99 12.16 3.99
N TYR A 77 -15.50 12.43 2.79
CA TYR A 77 -14.89 13.71 2.42
C TYR A 77 -15.52 14.21 1.13
N LEU A 78 -15.49 15.52 0.97
CA LEU A 78 -15.94 16.21 -0.24
C LEU A 78 -14.78 17.07 -0.72
N THR A 79 -14.42 16.96 -2.00
CA THR A 79 -13.41 17.83 -2.61
C THR A 79 -13.84 18.32 -3.96
N LYS A 80 -13.53 19.59 -4.23
CA LYS A 80 -13.79 20.25 -5.52
C LYS A 80 -12.61 20.18 -6.48
N SER A 81 -11.47 19.66 -6.03
CA SER A 81 -10.21 19.71 -6.76
C SER A 81 -9.60 18.33 -6.95
N PHE A 82 -9.10 18.12 -8.16
CA PHE A 82 -8.03 17.17 -8.43
C PHE A 82 -6.80 17.50 -7.57
N GLY A 83 -6.15 16.50 -7.01
CA GLY A 83 -4.90 16.67 -6.28
C GLY A 83 -4.96 16.22 -4.82
N TYR A 84 -4.01 16.74 -4.04
CA TYR A 84 -3.82 16.37 -2.64
C TYR A 84 -4.75 17.15 -1.71
N PHE A 85 -5.27 16.48 -0.69
CA PHE A 85 -6.03 17.14 0.38
C PHE A 85 -5.75 16.48 1.73
N LYS A 86 -5.99 17.24 2.79
CA LYS A 86 -5.78 16.78 4.17
C LYS A 86 -6.89 15.81 4.57
N ILE A 87 -6.48 14.70 5.16
CA ILE A 87 -7.33 13.74 5.84
C ILE A 87 -7.16 13.97 7.35
N ASP A 88 -8.27 13.95 8.08
CA ASP A 88 -8.27 14.08 9.53
C ASP A 88 -8.83 12.79 10.15
N ALA A 89 -8.06 11.71 10.00
CA ALA A 89 -8.43 10.39 10.47
C ALA A 89 -7.29 9.78 11.28
N ARG A 90 -7.38 9.95 12.59
CA ARG A 90 -6.45 9.42 13.57
C ARG A 90 -7.19 8.64 14.64
N SER A 91 -6.68 7.45 14.95
CA SER A 91 -7.13 6.67 16.11
C SER A 91 -6.06 5.66 16.51
N CYS A 92 -5.94 5.41 17.81
CA CYS A 92 -5.14 4.28 18.31
C CYS A 92 -5.75 2.91 17.95
N GLN A 93 -7.02 2.87 17.56
CA GLN A 93 -7.72 1.66 17.15
C GLN A 93 -7.64 1.40 15.64
N TYR A 94 -7.09 2.30 14.83
CA TYR A 94 -6.93 2.03 13.40
C TYR A 94 -5.76 1.09 13.16
N THR A 95 -6.01 -0.01 12.46
CA THR A 95 -4.98 -1.02 12.18
C THR A 95 -4.01 -0.57 11.08
N GLY A 96 -4.45 0.37 10.24
CA GLY A 96 -3.74 0.83 9.03
C GLY A 96 -4.30 0.24 7.75
N ASN A 97 -5.11 -0.82 7.84
CA ASN A 97 -5.87 -1.33 6.69
C ASN A 97 -6.99 -0.35 6.33
N HIS A 98 -7.11 -0.06 5.05
CA HIS A 98 -8.06 0.93 4.56
C HIS A 98 -8.50 0.63 3.14
N TYR A 99 -9.70 1.10 2.80
CA TYR A 99 -10.20 1.17 1.43
C TYR A 99 -10.70 2.58 1.14
N GLY A 100 -10.37 3.07 -0.05
CA GLY A 100 -10.77 4.38 -0.52
C GLY A 100 -11.61 4.27 -1.77
N PHE A 101 -12.80 4.87 -1.76
CA PHE A 101 -13.68 4.94 -2.93
C PHE A 101 -14.03 6.39 -3.22
N ALA A 102 -14.14 6.72 -4.50
CA ALA A 102 -14.49 8.05 -4.97
C ALA A 102 -15.61 7.96 -6.01
N LYS A 103 -16.49 8.95 -6.01
CA LYS A 103 -17.50 9.16 -7.06
C LYS A 103 -17.77 10.64 -7.26
N TYR A 104 -18.28 11.03 -8.43
CA TYR A 104 -18.77 12.39 -8.61
C TYR A 104 -20.06 12.61 -7.82
N THR A 105 -20.27 13.83 -7.34
CA THR A 105 -21.44 14.18 -6.52
C THR A 105 -22.75 14.22 -7.31
N ASP A 106 -22.65 14.45 -8.63
CA ASP A 106 -23.76 14.44 -9.58
C ASP A 106 -24.15 13.03 -10.03
N ASP A 107 -23.29 12.03 -9.83
CA ASP A 107 -23.60 10.62 -10.08
C ASP A 107 -24.47 10.03 -8.96
N LYS A 108 -25.79 10.00 -9.23
CA LYS A 108 -26.82 9.46 -8.33
C LYS A 108 -26.98 7.95 -8.42
N GLU A 109 -26.50 7.33 -9.49
CA GLU A 109 -26.59 5.88 -9.67
C GLU A 109 -25.47 5.16 -8.91
N SER A 110 -24.29 5.79 -8.84
CA SER A 110 -23.16 5.27 -8.08
C SER A 110 -23.40 5.35 -6.57
N ARG A 111 -23.17 4.22 -5.89
CA ARG A 111 -23.25 4.08 -4.43
C ARG A 111 -21.92 3.58 -3.90
N PHE A 112 -21.52 4.09 -2.75
CA PHE A 112 -20.40 3.49 -2.04
C PHE A 112 -20.77 2.10 -1.51
N PRO A 113 -19.81 1.18 -1.40
CA PRO A 113 -20.05 -0.11 -0.76
C PRO A 113 -20.49 0.07 0.69
N THR A 114 -21.20 -0.91 1.23
CA THR A 114 -21.46 -0.94 2.68
C THR A 114 -20.19 -1.35 3.43
N GLU A 115 -20.11 -1.06 4.74
CA GLU A 115 -19.02 -1.55 5.59
C GLU A 115 -18.91 -3.08 5.53
N GLU A 116 -20.06 -3.77 5.48
CA GLU A 116 -20.12 -5.23 5.33
C GLU A 116 -19.53 -5.70 3.99
N ALA A 117 -19.82 -5.02 2.88
CA ALA A 117 -19.24 -5.37 1.58
C ALA A 117 -17.72 -5.15 1.55
N VAL A 118 -17.24 -4.08 2.20
CA VAL A 118 -15.79 -3.82 2.36
C VAL A 118 -15.14 -4.91 3.22
N ARG A 119 -15.79 -5.31 4.32
CA ARG A 119 -15.33 -6.39 5.18
C ARG A 119 -15.22 -7.72 4.40
N GLN A 120 -16.26 -8.09 3.67
CA GLN A 120 -16.26 -9.30 2.84
C GLN A 120 -15.18 -9.26 1.76
N GLN A 121 -15.02 -8.12 1.07
CA GLN A 121 -13.96 -7.92 0.09
C GLN A 121 -12.56 -8.09 0.73
N HIS A 122 -12.39 -7.54 1.94
CA HIS A 122 -11.15 -7.64 2.67
C HIS A 122 -10.85 -9.09 3.08
N GLU A 123 -11.82 -9.79 3.66
CA GLU A 123 -11.69 -11.19 4.09
C GLU A 123 -11.46 -12.16 2.93
N ALA A 124 -11.99 -11.85 1.74
CA ALA A 124 -11.78 -12.64 0.53
C ALA A 124 -10.37 -12.47 -0.09
N SER A 125 -9.62 -11.45 0.32
CA SER A 125 -8.24 -11.22 -0.12
C SER A 125 -7.27 -12.16 0.60
N ASP A 126 -6.03 -12.30 0.09
CA ASP A 126 -4.99 -13.07 0.80
C ASP A 126 -4.75 -12.49 2.21
N GLN A 127 -4.95 -13.34 3.22
CA GLN A 127 -4.82 -12.99 4.64
C GLN A 127 -3.42 -13.27 5.20
N THR A 128 -2.47 -13.67 4.35
CA THR A 128 -1.07 -13.89 4.73
C THR A 128 -0.38 -12.55 5.01
N PRO A 129 0.28 -12.37 6.17
CA PRO A 129 0.98 -11.13 6.46
C PRO A 129 2.23 -11.04 5.59
N GLN A 130 2.56 -9.82 5.15
CA GLN A 130 3.66 -9.58 4.23
C GLN A 130 4.58 -8.48 4.75
N PHE A 131 5.85 -8.59 4.39
CA PHE A 131 6.86 -7.58 4.65
C PHE A 131 7.67 -7.36 3.39
N ARG A 132 8.01 -6.10 3.12
CA ARG A 132 9.00 -5.74 2.11
C ARG A 132 9.86 -4.60 2.63
N ILE A 133 11.10 -4.55 2.18
CA ILE A 133 11.91 -3.34 2.33
C ILE A 133 11.30 -2.28 1.43
N TYR A 134 11.03 -1.12 2.03
CA TYR A 134 10.43 0.02 1.33
C TYR A 134 11.51 0.98 0.85
N GLU A 135 12.53 1.22 1.70
CA GLU A 135 13.64 2.13 1.39
C GLU A 135 14.98 1.47 1.69
N GLN A 136 15.81 1.40 0.64
CA GLN A 136 17.18 0.92 0.67
C GLN A 136 18.03 1.90 -0.12
N ILE A 137 19.11 2.37 0.50
CA ILE A 137 20.04 3.32 -0.10
C ILE A 137 21.48 2.85 0.08
N GLU A 138 22.38 3.35 -0.76
CA GLU A 138 23.81 3.15 -0.56
C GLU A 138 24.24 3.80 0.75
N ASN A 139 25.15 3.13 1.46
CA ASN A 139 25.69 3.67 2.69
C ASN A 139 26.70 4.79 2.33
N PRO A 140 26.48 6.04 2.78
CA PRO A 140 27.38 7.14 2.43
C PRO A 140 28.78 6.96 3.02
N ASP A 141 28.90 6.19 4.10
CA ASP A 141 30.13 6.04 4.86
C ASP A 141 31.00 4.86 4.37
N CYS A 142 30.48 3.97 3.52
CA CYS A 142 31.17 2.77 3.07
C CYS A 142 30.44 2.01 1.94
N LYS A 143 31.05 0.94 1.40
CA LYS A 143 30.53 0.17 0.25
C LYS A 143 29.25 -0.66 0.49
N GLY A 144 28.65 -0.59 1.68
CA GLY A 144 27.45 -1.35 2.02
C GLY A 144 26.15 -0.62 1.66
N VAL A 145 25.02 -1.18 2.09
CA VAL A 145 23.71 -0.51 2.01
C VAL A 145 23.16 -0.17 3.40
N ARG A 146 22.29 0.83 3.45
CA ARG A 146 21.44 1.14 4.60
C ARG A 146 19.99 0.80 4.25
N LEU A 147 19.33 0.06 5.13
CA LEU A 147 17.91 -0.28 5.03
C LEU A 147 17.19 0.59 6.04
N GLU A 148 16.48 1.60 5.56
CA GLU A 148 15.87 2.60 6.43
C GLU A 148 14.48 2.18 6.86
N THR A 149 13.63 1.84 5.90
CA THR A 149 12.22 1.56 6.19
C THR A 149 11.73 0.26 5.57
N GLY A 150 10.83 -0.39 6.28
CA GLY A 150 10.06 -1.52 5.82
C GLY A 150 8.59 -1.20 5.75
N TYR A 151 7.87 -1.91 4.90
CA TYR A 151 6.41 -1.88 4.84
C TYR A 151 5.86 -3.22 5.33
N VAL A 152 4.98 -3.16 6.32
CA VAL A 152 4.27 -4.31 6.87
C VAL A 152 2.83 -4.27 6.39
N TYR A 153 2.35 -5.38 5.85
CA TYR A 153 0.93 -5.63 5.61
C TYR A 153 0.45 -6.74 6.54
N SER A 154 -0.47 -6.39 7.44
CA SER A 154 -1.14 -7.31 8.37
C SER A 154 -2.64 -7.25 8.09
N PRO A 155 -3.18 -8.09 7.19
CA PRO A 155 -4.61 -8.12 6.85
C PRO A 155 -5.54 -8.20 8.06
N LYS A 156 -5.20 -9.04 9.03
CA LYS A 156 -6.00 -9.17 10.26
C LYS A 156 -5.94 -7.95 11.18
N GLY A 157 -5.09 -6.97 10.86
CA GLY A 157 -4.89 -5.77 11.66
C GLY A 157 -4.20 -6.03 13.00
N THR A 158 -3.64 -7.23 13.19
CA THR A 158 -3.05 -7.70 14.44
C THR A 158 -1.51 -7.65 14.40
N LYS A 159 -0.90 -8.12 15.48
CA LYS A 159 0.55 -8.13 15.66
C LYS A 159 1.21 -9.21 14.80
N VAL A 160 2.37 -8.88 14.24
CA VAL A 160 3.21 -9.82 13.48
C VAL A 160 4.65 -9.80 13.99
N ALA A 161 5.27 -10.98 14.01
CA ALA A 161 6.71 -11.14 14.13
C ALA A 161 7.33 -11.15 12.73
N ILE A 162 8.44 -10.45 12.57
CA ILE A 162 9.21 -10.38 11.32
C ILE A 162 10.63 -10.84 11.63
N VAL A 163 11.10 -11.83 10.88
CA VAL A 163 12.51 -12.27 10.90
C VAL A 163 13.14 -11.88 9.58
N LEU A 164 14.01 -10.88 9.63
CA LEU A 164 14.74 -10.38 8.48
C LEU A 164 16.15 -10.98 8.47
N SER A 165 16.44 -11.82 7.49
CA SER A 165 17.77 -12.37 7.23
C SER A 165 18.47 -11.52 6.17
N LEU A 166 19.65 -11.01 6.50
CA LEU A 166 20.43 -10.08 5.68
C LEU A 166 21.75 -10.74 5.29
N GLU A 167 22.08 -10.68 4.00
CA GLU A 167 23.35 -11.19 3.49
C GLU A 167 24.46 -10.15 3.69
N ARG A 168 25.63 -10.64 4.11
CA ARG A 168 26.86 -9.85 4.23
C ARG A 168 27.77 -10.07 3.01
N LEU A 169 28.68 -9.13 2.75
CA LEU A 169 29.65 -9.18 1.64
C LEU A 169 30.57 -10.41 1.71
N ASP A 170 30.78 -10.98 2.90
CA ASP A 170 31.54 -12.22 3.11
C ASP A 170 30.72 -13.50 2.83
N GLY A 171 29.46 -13.36 2.40
CA GLY A 171 28.53 -14.46 2.12
C GLY A 171 27.80 -15.01 3.35
N SER A 172 28.11 -14.53 4.55
CA SER A 172 27.40 -14.93 5.77
C SER A 172 26.05 -14.21 5.91
N TRP A 173 25.16 -14.76 6.74
CA TRP A 173 23.82 -14.23 6.97
C TRP A 173 23.65 -13.82 8.43
N THR A 174 23.08 -12.63 8.66
CA THR A 174 22.67 -12.18 9.99
C THR A 174 21.16 -12.03 10.07
N LYS A 175 20.58 -12.18 11.27
CA LYS A 175 19.14 -12.08 11.49
C LYS A 175 18.80 -10.89 12.37
N LYS A 176 17.69 -10.23 12.05
CA LYS A 176 17.07 -9.19 12.87
C LYS A 176 15.61 -9.56 13.10
N HIS A 177 15.16 -9.36 14.33
CA HIS A 177 13.82 -9.71 14.76
C HIS A 177 13.06 -8.42 15.06
N TYR A 178 11.87 -8.31 14.50
CA TYR A 178 10.97 -7.19 14.73
C TYR A 178 9.59 -7.68 15.13
N THR A 179 8.86 -6.77 15.74
CA THR A 179 7.43 -6.93 15.99
C THR A 179 6.72 -5.67 15.54
N PHE A 180 5.59 -5.82 14.85
CA PHE A 180 4.82 -4.71 14.32
C PHE A 180 3.33 -4.94 14.50
N PHE A 181 2.56 -3.86 14.74
CA PHE A 181 1.11 -3.94 14.91
C PHE A 181 0.37 -3.35 13.70
N GLY A 182 -0.45 -4.17 13.06
CA GLY A 182 -1.27 -3.77 11.91
C GLY A 182 -0.43 -3.53 10.65
N THR A 183 -0.91 -2.62 9.81
CA THR A 183 -0.32 -2.28 8.50
C THR A 183 0.33 -0.90 8.55
N GLY A 184 1.47 -0.74 7.88
CA GLY A 184 2.13 0.55 7.73
C GLY A 184 3.64 0.47 7.58
N ILE A 185 4.27 1.64 7.67
CA ILE A 185 5.73 1.80 7.60
C ILE A 185 6.34 1.54 8.97
N MET A 186 7.47 0.82 8.98
CA MET A 186 8.31 0.60 10.15
C MET A 186 9.72 1.08 9.87
N ASP A 187 10.34 1.68 10.89
CA ASP A 187 11.78 1.98 10.86
C ASP A 187 12.57 0.69 11.10
N LEU A 188 13.57 0.47 10.26
CA LEU A 188 14.54 -0.62 10.38
C LEU A 188 15.86 -0.10 10.97
N ALA A 189 16.24 1.13 10.65
CA ALA A 189 17.51 1.76 11.02
C ALA A 189 18.74 0.81 10.92
N LEU A 190 18.79 -0.01 9.87
CA LEU A 190 19.85 -1.01 9.68
C LEU A 190 20.96 -0.45 8.81
N GLN A 191 22.12 -0.24 9.41
CA GLN A 191 23.34 0.18 8.72
C GLN A 191 24.48 -0.77 9.09
N ASP A 192 25.11 -1.35 8.07
CA ASP A 192 26.38 -2.08 8.21
C ASP A 192 27.14 -1.92 6.89
N CYS A 193 28.44 -1.66 6.99
CA CYS A 193 29.32 -1.54 5.83
C CYS A 193 29.46 -2.84 5.03
N ASN A 194 29.00 -3.94 5.59
CA ASN A 194 29.08 -5.25 4.98
C ASN A 194 27.74 -5.75 4.46
N PHE A 195 26.63 -5.01 4.48
CA PHE A 195 25.39 -5.49 3.89
C PHE A 195 25.41 -5.40 2.37
N THR A 196 25.04 -6.50 1.69
CA THR A 196 24.89 -6.54 0.21
C THR A 196 23.59 -5.90 -0.25
N GLY A 197 22.59 -5.84 0.63
CA GLY A 197 21.21 -5.46 0.31
C GLY A 197 20.33 -6.65 -0.10
N ASN A 198 20.89 -7.85 -0.26
CA ASN A 198 20.07 -9.04 -0.41
C ASN A 198 19.48 -9.45 0.95
N PHE A 199 18.19 -9.80 0.94
CA PHE A 199 17.48 -10.16 2.14
C PHE A 199 16.44 -11.25 1.89
N LYS A 200 16.04 -11.91 2.99
CA LYS A 200 14.88 -12.80 3.06
C LYS A 200 14.08 -12.41 4.30
N ALA A 201 12.75 -12.38 4.17
CA ALA A 201 11.87 -12.06 5.28
C ALA A 201 10.89 -13.20 5.52
N GLU A 202 10.75 -13.59 6.79
CA GLU A 202 9.66 -14.43 7.26
C GLU A 202 8.74 -13.60 8.13
N VAL A 203 7.43 -13.67 7.88
CA VAL A 203 6.42 -12.92 8.63
C VAL A 203 5.36 -13.87 9.13
N LYS A 204 5.02 -13.77 10.41
CA LYS A 204 4.01 -14.61 11.05
C LYS A 204 3.18 -13.77 12.01
N TYR A 205 1.89 -14.07 12.10
CA TYR A 205 1.06 -13.55 13.17
C TYR A 205 1.58 -14.04 14.52
N ILE A 206 1.49 -13.18 15.52
CA ILE A 206 1.76 -13.53 16.92
C ILE A 206 0.62 -13.00 17.79
N GLU A 207 0.26 -13.79 18.80
CA GLU A 207 -0.80 -13.47 19.76
C GLU A 207 -0.32 -12.46 20.81
#